data_AF-A0ABD0N997-F1
#
_entry.id   AF-A0ABD0N997-F1
#
_cell.length_a   1.000
_cell.length_b   1.000
_cell.length_c   1.000
_cell.angle_alpha   90.00
_cell.angle_beta   90.00
_cell.angle_gamma   90.00
#
_symmetry.space_group_name_H-M   'P 1'
#
loop_
_entity.id
_entity.type
_entity.pdbx_description
1 polymer ?
#
loop_
_entity_poly.entity_id
_entity_poly.type
_entity_poly.pdbx_seq_one_letter_code
_entity_poly.pdbx_strand_id
1 'polypeptide(L)' 'YRQFLLYARQIEIRGVDIDNPYYNYIISFTVPDIDNVTVVDYDALEHRIYWSDVRTQTIKRAFINGTGVETVVSA' A
#
# COMPACT_ATOMS: atom_id res chain seq x y z
N TYR A 1 9.63 15.99 -5.62
CA TYR A 1 8.87 14.87 -5.03
C TYR A 1 7.54 15.40 -4.55
N ARG A 2 6.42 14.75 -4.88
CA ARG A 2 5.11 15.16 -4.38
C ARG A 2 4.88 14.50 -3.01
N GLN A 3 4.38 15.27 -2.06
CA GLN A 3 4.10 14.79 -0.72
C GLN A 3 2.67 14.25 -0.65
N PHE A 4 2.48 13.16 0.08
CA PHE A 4 1.18 12.55 0.32
C PHE A 4 1.22 11.84 1.67
N LEU A 5 0.05 11.62 2.26
CA LEU A 5 -0.09 10.84 3.49
C LEU A 5 -0.44 9.41 3.12
N LEU A 6 0.47 8.45 3.37
CA LEU A 6 0.20 7.02 3.28
C LEU A 6 -0.31 6.50 4.62
N TYR A 7 -1.41 5.76 4.61
CA TYR A 7 -1.93 5.10 5.81
C TYR A 7 -2.55 3.76 5.48
N ALA A 8 -2.53 2.86 6.47
CA ALA A 8 -3.16 1.55 6.39
C ALA A 8 -4.28 1.43 7.41
N ARG A 9 -5.32 0.69 7.04
CA ARG A 9 -6.31 0.10 7.93
C ARG A 9 -6.34 -1.41 7.66
N GLN A 10 -7.01 -2.15 8.53
CA GLN A 10 -7.01 -3.62 8.51
C GLN A 10 -7.26 -4.23 7.12
N ILE A 11 -8.16 -3.63 6.34
CA ILE A 11 -8.58 -4.13 5.01
C ILE A 11 -8.28 -3.16 3.85
N GLU A 12 -7.52 -2.09 4.11
CA GLU A 12 -7.22 -1.12 3.05
C GLU A 12 -5.89 -0.39 3.27
N ILE A 13 -5.21 -0.08 2.17
CA ILE A 13 -4.09 0.88 2.14
C ILE A 13 -4.51 2.04 1.24
N ARG A 14 -4.36 3.26 1.74
CA ARG A 14 -4.68 4.48 1.01
C ARG A 14 -3.57 5.50 1.13
N GLY A 15 -3.48 6.36 0.13
CA GLY A 15 -2.58 7.51 0.16
C GLY A 15 -3.27 8.69 -0.47
N VAL A 16 -3.32 9.79 0.27
CA VAL A 16 -4.08 10.99 -0.08
C VAL A 16 -3.18 12.20 -0.21
N ASP A 17 -3.59 13.15 -1.05
CA ASP A 17 -2.92 14.45 -1.13
C ASP A 17 -2.96 15.18 0.22
N ILE A 18 -1.85 15.79 0.61
CA ILE A 18 -1.72 16.42 1.93
C ILE A 18 -2.54 17.72 2.04
N ASP A 19 -2.66 18.45 0.94
CA ASP A 19 -3.37 19.73 0.88
C ASP A 19 -4.85 19.53 0.58
N ASN A 20 -5.19 18.46 -0.15
CA ASN A 20 -6.55 18.11 -0.53
C ASN A 20 -6.86 16.63 -0.21
N PRO A 21 -7.11 16.28 1.08
CA PRO A 21 -7.27 14.88 1.52
C PRO A 21 -8.42 14.10 0.88
N TYR A 22 -9.34 14.78 0.19
CA TYR A 22 -10.40 14.16 -0.60
C TYR A 22 -9.90 13.51 -1.90
N TYR A 23 -8.69 13.86 -2.35
CA TYR A 23 -8.07 13.28 -3.54
C TYR A 23 -7.09 12.18 -3.16
N ASN A 24 -7.30 11.00 -3.72
CA ASN A 24 -6.35 9.90 -3.62
C ASN A 24 -5.13 10.20 -4.50
N TYR A 25 -3.94 10.09 -3.92
CA TYR A 25 -2.66 10.18 -4.63
C TYR A 25 -2.19 8.83 -5.16
N ILE A 26 -2.49 7.75 -4.42
CA ILE A 26 -2.25 6.37 -4.86
C ILE A 26 -3.58 5.67 -5.11
N ILE A 27 -3.58 4.56 -5.85
CA ILE A 27 -4.74 3.69 -5.90
C ILE A 27 -5.03 3.11 -4.50
N SER A 28 -6.30 2.90 -4.17
CA SER A 28 -6.66 2.19 -2.94
C SER A 28 -6.44 0.69 -3.13
N PHE A 29 -5.64 0.08 -2.27
CA PHE A 29 -5.52 -1.37 -2.20
C PHE A 29 -6.56 -1.90 -1.21
N THR A 30 -7.38 -2.85 -1.63
CA THR A 30 -8.46 -3.44 -0.84
C THR A 30 -8.50 -4.95 -1.05
N VAL A 31 -9.52 -5.61 -0.50
CA VAL A 31 -9.86 -7.00 -0.84
C VAL A 31 -9.99 -7.14 -2.38
N PRO A 32 -9.46 -8.20 -3.01
CA PRO A 32 -8.85 -9.39 -2.41
C PRO A 32 -7.34 -9.32 -2.15
N ASP A 33 -6.66 -8.24 -2.55
CA ASP A 33 -5.20 -8.15 -2.44
C ASP A 33 -4.72 -7.93 -0.98
N ILE A 34 -5.57 -7.24 -0.22
CA ILE A 34 -5.40 -6.94 1.20
C ILE A 34 -6.28 -7.84 2.05
N ASP A 35 -5.66 -8.61 2.94
CA ASP A 35 -6.36 -9.57 3.79
C ASP A 35 -6.36 -9.13 5.26
N ASN A 36 -5.20 -8.77 5.82
CA ASN A 36 -5.06 -8.16 7.15
C ASN A 36 -3.73 -7.39 7.25
N VAL A 37 -3.75 -6.10 6.87
CA VAL A 37 -2.55 -5.25 6.89
C VAL A 37 -2.26 -4.75 8.29
N THR A 38 -0.98 -4.82 8.66
CA THR A 38 -0.49 -4.32 9.96
C THR A 38 0.52 -3.21 9.83
N VAL A 39 1.41 -3.28 8.83
CA VAL A 39 2.47 -2.29 8.59
C VAL A 39 2.54 -2.01 7.10
N VAL A 40 2.87 -0.77 6.76
CA VAL A 40 3.08 -0.30 5.38
C VAL A 40 4.31 0.60 5.32
N ASP A 41 5.06 0.50 4.22
CA ASP A 41 6.17 1.40 3.90
C ASP A 41 6.19 1.74 2.40
N TYR A 42 6.93 2.77 2.01
CA TYR A 42 6.96 3.29 0.65
C TYR A 42 8.38 3.55 0.15
N ASP A 43 8.72 2.94 -0.99
CA ASP A 43 9.93 3.25 -1.74
C ASP A 43 9.65 4.37 -2.74
N ALA A 44 10.19 5.56 -2.44
CA ALA A 44 10.03 6.75 -3.27
C ALA A 44 10.89 6.74 -4.55
N LEU A 45 11.90 5.89 -4.67
CA LEU A 45 12.70 5.76 -5.88
C LEU A 45 11.99 4.87 -6.92
N GLU A 46 11.45 3.74 -6.48
CA GLU A 46 10.75 2.79 -7.36
C GLU A 46 9.24 3.01 -7.46
N HIS A 47 8.70 3.92 -6.65
CA HIS A 47 7.26 4.17 -6.53
C HIS A 47 6.47 2.91 -6.16
N ARG A 48 6.99 2.15 -5.19
CA ARG A 48 6.39 0.90 -4.71
C ARG A 48 5.98 0.98 -3.25
N ILE A 49 4.83 0.42 -2.93
CA ILE A 49 4.33 0.26 -1.57
C ILE A 49 4.62 -1.18 -1.15
N TYR A 50 5.10 -1.35 0.08
CA TYR A 50 5.34 -2.64 0.71
C TYR A 50 4.42 -2.76 1.92
N TRP A 51 3.81 -3.94 2.11
CA TRP A 51 2.97 -4.17 3.28
C TRP A 51 3.11 -5.59 3.82
N SER A 52 2.94 -5.70 5.14
CA SER A 52 2.86 -6.98 5.84
C SER A 52 1.40 -7.40 5.96
N ASP A 53 1.09 -8.59 5.46
CA ASP A 53 -0.20 -9.23 5.61
C ASP A 53 -0.10 -10.39 6.60
N VAL A 54 -0.67 -10.21 7.79
CA VAL A 54 -0.51 -11.19 8.88
C VAL A 54 -1.39 -12.42 8.72
N ARG A 55 -2.49 -12.32 7.95
CA ARG A 55 -3.37 -13.45 7.70
C ARG A 55 -2.70 -14.44 6.74
N THR A 56 -2.07 -13.92 5.70
CA THR A 56 -1.34 -14.73 4.72
C THR A 56 0.11 -14.99 5.12
N GLN A 57 0.61 -14.33 6.17
CA GLN A 57 2.01 -14.40 6.61
C GLN A 57 2.98 -14.02 5.48
N THR A 58 2.62 -13.00 4.70
CA THR A 58 3.41 -12.54 3.56
C THR A 58 3.81 -11.07 3.67
N ILE A 59 4.90 -10.72 3.02
CA ILE A 59 5.21 -9.34 2.65
C ILE A 59 4.96 -9.22 1.15
N LYS A 60 4.08 -8.30 0.78
CA LYS A 60 3.73 -8.02 -0.62
C LYS A 60 4.18 -6.63 -1.00
N ARG A 61 4.29 -6.38 -2.31
CA ARG A 61 4.53 -5.05 -2.87
C ARG A 61 3.71 -4.82 -4.13
N ALA A 62 3.51 -3.54 -4.45
CA ALA A 62 2.88 -3.10 -5.69
C ALA A 62 3.30 -1.68 -6.05
N PHE A 63 3.17 -1.28 -7.31
CA PHE A 63 3.32 0.12 -7.71
C PHE A 63 2.16 0.97 -7.18
N ILE A 64 2.39 2.25 -6.90
CA ILE A 64 1.34 3.19 -6.40
C ILE A 64 0.12 3.32 -7.33
N ASN A 65 0.25 2.90 -8.59
CA ASN A 65 -0.83 2.88 -9.58
C ASN A 65 -1.69 1.60 -9.53
N GLY A 66 -1.38 0.65 -8.64
CA GLY A 66 -2.11 -0.61 -8.44
C GLY A 66 -1.58 -1.81 -9.20
N THR A 67 -0.60 -1.61 -10.06
CA THR A 67 -0.04 -2.70 -10.88
C THR A 67 1.10 -3.41 -10.15
N GLY A 68 1.43 -4.62 -10.60
CA GLY A 68 2.61 -5.34 -10.13
C GLY A 68 2.50 -5.82 -8.69
N VAL A 69 1.30 -6.19 -8.25
CA VAL A 69 1.10 -6.86 -6.96
C VAL A 69 1.86 -8.19 -6.98
N GLU A 70 2.82 -8.34 -6.07
CA GLU A 70 3.61 -9.57 -5.95
C GLU A 70 4.00 -9.85 -4.49
N THR A 71 4.09 -11.13 -4.15
CA THR A 71 4.62 -11.58 -2.86
C THR A 71 6.14 -11.57 -2.92
N VAL A 72 6.76 -10.80 -2.02
CA VAL A 72 8.22 -10.67 -1.92
C VAL A 72 8.78 -11.69 -0.94
N VAL A 73 8.06 -11.95 0.14
CA VAL A 73 8.44 -12.90 1.20
C VAL A 73 7.20 -13.67 1.63
N SER A 74 7.35 -14.97 1.84
CA SER A 74 6.36 -15.85 2.48
C SER A 74 7.05 -16.72 3.54
N ALA A 75 6.33 -17.01 4.62
CA ALA A 75 6.73 -18.02 5.60
C ALA A 75 6.59 -19.45 5.06
#